data_AF-A0A939W2L3-F1
#
_entry.id   AF-A0A939W2L3-F1
#
_cell.length_a   1.000
_cell.length_b   1.000
_cell.length_c   1.000
_cell.angle_alpha   90.00
_cell.angle_beta   90.00
_cell.angle_gamma   90.00
#
_symmetry.space_group_name_H-M   'P 1'
#
loop_
_entity.id
_entity.type
_entity.pdbx_description
1 polymer ?
#
loop_
_entity_poly.entity_id
_entity_poly.type
_entity_poly.pdbx_seq_one_letter_code
_entity_poly.pdbx_strand_id
1 'polypeptide(L)'
;MMKAVYDNMEGARKDHFTVGINDDLTHRSLPVGENIVTADEKTISCKFWGLGSDGTVGANKNSIKIIGDNTDQYVQAYFEYDTKKSGGVTKSHLRFGHNPILSTYYVTMADFVACHNESYVKKYDIVNEIKPNGTFLLNTVWKGEELIANLPNKLKRILAQRNIKFYTIDATNIAAEIGLGNRTNTVLQSAFFKLSGVLPIDDAVRYMKDAITKTYGRKGEKVLNMNYTAVDRGLDGIVEIPVDPAWAELPDEVKAVNENQPDYIRTIMRMVNDQRGDQLPVSAWKDMADGTVPIGTSKYEKRGFAAFVPVWDASKCIGCNMCSFYCPHAAIRPFLLDAEEVEKAPASYVTNEAKGKGFEGLRYRLQVDPLDCTGCGTCVTACLAKDKALKMVPIASQLPEAANWEFSMGLKEKKNPMDKFSAKGSQFEQPLLEFSGACAGCGETAYMKLLTQLYGDRMIVANATGCTQAWGFSIPSYPYATNSRGHGPAISNSLFENNAEYSLGMVLSVQAQRLALRAKAEAYLEKGRNKSLKAALEAWIAGYEDDEHARELADGVLAALAKSRDTGEAVAYMKENSEHFVRKSMWMYGG
;
A
#
# COMPACT_ATOMS: atom_id res chain seq x y z
N MET A 1 25.65 9.45 -13.43
CA MET A 1 25.95 10.40 -12.33
C MET A 1 27.44 10.74 -12.24
N MET A 2 28.36 9.82 -11.95
CA MET A 2 29.80 10.13 -11.85
C MET A 2 30.38 10.86 -13.07
N LYS A 3 29.98 10.46 -14.28
CA LYS A 3 30.35 11.17 -15.51
C LYS A 3 29.97 12.65 -15.46
N ALA A 4 28.76 12.99 -15.01
CA ALA A 4 28.30 14.38 -14.91
C ALA A 4 29.17 15.22 -13.94
N VAL A 5 29.73 14.59 -12.90
CA VAL A 5 30.66 15.26 -11.98
C VAL A 5 31.99 15.57 -12.69
N TYR A 6 32.53 14.62 -13.46
CA TYR A 6 33.72 14.85 -14.29
C TYR A 6 33.48 15.92 -15.36
N ASP A 7 32.36 15.83 -16.08
CA ASP A 7 31.97 16.82 -17.08
C ASP A 7 31.84 18.22 -16.46
N ASN A 8 31.35 18.34 -15.22
CA ASN A 8 31.29 19.62 -14.51
C ASN A 8 32.69 20.18 -14.18
N MET A 9 33.67 19.34 -13.83
CA MET A 9 35.05 19.80 -13.57
C MET A 9 35.72 20.37 -14.82
N GLU A 10 35.43 19.78 -15.98
CA GLU A 10 35.92 20.23 -17.28
C GLU A 10 35.15 21.44 -17.80
N GLY A 11 33.85 21.52 -17.52
CA GLY A 11 32.93 22.53 -18.04
C GLY A 11 32.60 23.66 -17.06
N ALA A 12 31.33 23.71 -16.63
CA ALA A 12 30.76 24.84 -15.90
C ALA A 12 31.34 25.07 -14.50
N ARG A 13 32.01 24.07 -13.91
CA ARG A 13 32.58 24.09 -12.55
C ARG A 13 31.62 24.64 -11.51
N LYS A 14 30.35 24.25 -11.62
CA LYS A 14 29.32 24.60 -10.66
C LYS A 14 29.74 24.08 -9.29
N ASP A 15 29.70 24.94 -8.29
CA ASP A 15 30.00 24.62 -6.89
C ASP A 15 28.69 24.39 -6.10
N HIS A 16 28.78 23.75 -4.92
CA HIS A 16 27.63 23.42 -4.07
C HIS A 16 26.48 22.73 -4.83
N PHE A 17 26.82 21.91 -5.82
CA PHE A 17 25.86 21.22 -6.67
C PHE A 17 25.27 19.98 -5.99
N THR A 18 24.15 19.50 -6.54
CA THR A 18 23.58 18.19 -6.24
C THR A 18 23.66 17.29 -7.48
N VAL A 19 23.65 15.98 -7.31
CA VAL A 19 23.63 15.01 -8.42
C VAL A 19 22.68 13.86 -8.06
N GLY A 20 21.89 13.42 -9.03
CA GLY A 20 20.91 12.35 -8.84
C GLY A 20 19.49 12.79 -8.53
N ILE A 21 19.24 14.10 -8.41
CA ILE A 21 17.90 14.70 -8.34
C ILE A 21 17.74 15.77 -9.42
N ASN A 22 16.50 16.11 -9.76
CA ASN A 22 16.18 17.31 -10.55
C ASN A 22 15.79 18.45 -9.60
N ASP A 23 16.74 19.33 -9.28
CA ASP A 23 16.50 20.51 -8.47
C ASP A 23 16.20 21.72 -9.37
N ASP A 24 14.91 21.87 -9.67
CA ASP A 24 14.34 22.95 -10.47
C ASP A 24 13.90 24.16 -9.63
N LEU A 25 14.16 24.16 -8.32
CA LEU A 25 13.89 25.31 -7.43
C LEU A 25 15.16 26.11 -7.14
N THR A 26 16.19 25.45 -6.61
CA THR A 26 17.46 26.13 -6.28
C THR A 26 18.49 25.99 -7.40
N HIS A 27 18.13 25.25 -8.46
CA HIS A 27 18.94 25.04 -9.65
C HIS A 27 20.35 24.55 -9.30
N ARG A 28 20.50 23.66 -8.32
CA ARG A 28 21.80 23.10 -7.90
C ARG A 28 22.14 21.78 -8.56
N SER A 29 21.17 21.07 -9.15
CA SER A 29 21.44 19.77 -9.78
C SER A 29 22.35 19.89 -11.01
N LEU A 30 23.23 18.90 -11.18
CA LEU A 30 23.96 18.68 -12.43
C LEU A 30 23.09 17.87 -13.41
N PRO A 31 23.11 18.19 -14.72
CA PRO A 31 22.44 17.37 -15.71
C PRO A 31 23.09 15.98 -15.79
N VAL A 32 22.27 14.93 -15.71
CA VAL A 32 22.73 13.54 -15.86
C VAL A 32 22.28 13.03 -17.22
N GLY A 33 23.24 12.69 -18.08
CA GLY A 33 22.96 12.07 -19.39
C GLY A 33 22.54 10.60 -19.28
N GLU A 34 22.52 9.92 -20.43
CA GLU A 34 22.12 8.51 -20.52
C GLU A 34 23.00 7.58 -19.67
N ASN A 35 22.45 6.41 -19.33
CA ASN A 35 23.19 5.37 -18.62
C ASN A 35 24.31 4.82 -19.52
N ILE A 36 25.54 4.87 -19.01
CA ILE A 36 26.70 4.25 -19.63
C ILE A 36 26.99 2.90 -18.97
N VAL A 37 27.38 1.90 -19.77
CA VAL A 37 27.83 0.60 -19.25
C VAL A 37 29.30 0.72 -18.87
N THR A 38 29.60 0.63 -17.58
CA THR A 38 30.98 0.66 -17.04
C THR A 38 31.38 -0.64 -16.36
N ALA A 39 30.45 -1.60 -16.27
CA ALA A 39 30.74 -2.94 -15.79
C ALA A 39 31.56 -3.71 -16.84
N ASP A 40 32.35 -4.68 -16.38
CA ASP A 40 33.08 -5.59 -17.25
C ASP A 40 32.10 -6.30 -18.21
N GLU A 41 32.45 -6.35 -19.50
CA GLU A 41 31.61 -6.94 -20.55
C GLU A 41 31.25 -8.41 -20.29
N LYS A 42 32.08 -9.13 -19.55
CA LYS A 42 31.85 -10.53 -19.16
C LYS A 42 30.98 -10.67 -17.90
N THR A 43 30.58 -9.57 -17.27
CA THR A 43 29.69 -9.61 -16.10
C THR A 43 28.24 -9.77 -16.54
N ILE A 44 27.62 -10.88 -16.15
CA ILE A 44 26.19 -11.13 -16.36
C ILE A 44 25.41 -10.37 -15.29
N SER A 45 24.54 -9.47 -15.70
CA SER A 45 23.67 -8.67 -14.83
C SER A 45 22.22 -9.12 -14.94
N CYS A 46 21.58 -9.46 -13.81
CA CYS A 46 20.23 -9.98 -13.77
C CYS A 46 19.32 -9.09 -12.91
N LYS A 47 18.05 -8.95 -13.30
CA LYS A 47 17.03 -8.23 -12.53
C LYS A 47 15.78 -9.08 -12.36
N PHE A 48 15.28 -9.20 -11.13
CA PHE A 48 14.09 -9.99 -10.81
C PHE A 48 13.06 -9.13 -10.13
N TRP A 49 11.85 -9.12 -10.67
CA TRP A 49 10.68 -8.45 -10.11
C TRP A 49 9.78 -9.48 -9.44
N GLY A 50 9.67 -9.41 -8.12
CA GLY A 50 8.86 -10.33 -7.31
C GLY A 50 7.90 -9.58 -6.39
N LEU A 51 6.92 -10.31 -5.87
CA LEU A 51 5.97 -9.82 -4.87
C LEU A 51 6.49 -10.10 -3.46
N GLY A 52 6.35 -9.14 -2.55
CA GLY A 52 6.70 -9.32 -1.15
C GLY A 52 6.04 -10.57 -0.56
N SER A 53 6.88 -11.51 -0.09
CA SER A 53 6.52 -12.85 0.43
C SER A 53 6.25 -13.96 -0.60
N ASP A 54 6.59 -13.77 -1.89
CA ASP A 54 6.49 -14.83 -2.91
C ASP A 54 7.70 -15.81 -2.93
N GLY A 55 8.77 -15.48 -2.21
CA GLY A 55 9.99 -16.29 -2.11
C GLY A 55 11.08 -15.96 -3.13
N THR A 56 10.89 -14.97 -4.01
CA THR A 56 11.84 -14.53 -5.04
C THR A 56 13.20 -14.14 -4.45
N VAL A 57 13.20 -13.26 -3.45
CA VAL A 57 14.43 -12.83 -2.76
C VAL A 57 15.15 -14.02 -2.12
N GLY A 58 14.39 -14.94 -1.53
CA GLY A 58 14.95 -16.16 -0.93
C GLY A 58 15.62 -17.07 -1.95
N ALA A 59 14.98 -17.29 -3.10
CA ALA A 59 15.55 -18.03 -4.22
C ALA A 59 16.82 -17.34 -4.75
N ASN A 60 16.80 -16.03 -4.93
CA ASN A 60 17.96 -15.27 -5.39
C ASN A 60 19.14 -15.36 -4.41
N LYS A 61 18.89 -15.27 -3.09
CA LYS A 61 19.92 -15.52 -2.06
C LYS A 61 20.47 -16.95 -2.10
N ASN A 62 19.65 -17.92 -2.49
CA ASN A 62 20.11 -19.30 -2.66
C ASN A 62 20.93 -19.45 -3.96
N SER A 63 20.50 -18.85 -5.07
CA SER A 63 21.23 -18.87 -6.34
C SER A 63 22.63 -18.29 -6.22
N ILE A 64 22.79 -17.13 -5.54
CA ILE A 64 24.13 -16.56 -5.34
C ILE A 64 25.04 -17.44 -4.50
N LYS A 65 24.49 -18.18 -3.51
CA LYS A 65 25.27 -19.15 -2.73
C LYS A 65 25.66 -20.34 -3.58
N ILE A 66 24.74 -20.88 -4.38
CA ILE A 66 25.03 -21.97 -5.31
C ILE A 66 26.19 -21.57 -6.24
N ILE A 67 26.14 -20.39 -6.85
CA ILE A 67 27.17 -19.95 -7.79
C ILE A 67 28.48 -19.65 -7.05
N GLY A 68 28.45 -18.89 -5.96
CA GLY A 68 29.65 -18.49 -5.23
C GLY A 68 30.36 -19.62 -4.48
N ASP A 69 29.63 -20.62 -3.98
CA ASP A 69 30.22 -21.75 -3.24
C ASP A 69 30.77 -22.84 -4.18
N ASN A 70 30.37 -22.84 -5.46
CA ASN A 70 30.70 -23.93 -6.41
C ASN A 70 31.42 -23.46 -7.68
N THR A 71 31.80 -22.17 -7.77
CA THR A 71 32.57 -21.63 -8.90
C THR A 71 33.56 -20.55 -8.44
N ASP A 72 34.51 -20.20 -9.32
CA ASP A 72 35.44 -19.09 -9.11
C ASP A 72 34.86 -17.71 -9.50
N GLN A 73 33.53 -17.62 -9.70
CA GLN A 73 32.89 -16.35 -10.05
C GLN A 73 32.72 -15.48 -8.80
N TYR A 74 32.99 -14.18 -8.95
CA TYR A 74 32.51 -13.17 -8.02
C TYR A 74 30.99 -13.04 -8.16
N VAL A 75 30.30 -13.00 -7.02
CA VAL A 75 28.86 -12.83 -6.95
C VAL A 75 28.52 -11.54 -6.19
N GLN A 76 27.58 -10.76 -6.73
CA GLN A 76 27.03 -9.60 -6.06
C GLN A 76 25.50 -9.69 -6.09
N ALA A 77 24.85 -9.39 -4.96
CA ALA A 77 23.41 -9.24 -4.90
C ALA A 77 23.03 -8.02 -4.07
N TYR A 78 22.07 -7.27 -4.59
CA TYR A 78 21.38 -6.20 -3.88
C TYR A 78 19.88 -6.41 -4.00
N PHE A 79 19.13 -6.14 -2.94
CA PHE A 79 17.69 -6.36 -2.89
C PHE A 79 17.00 -5.06 -2.47
N GLU A 80 16.20 -4.53 -3.37
CA GLU A 80 15.32 -3.39 -3.11
C GLU A 80 13.95 -3.91 -2.66
N TYR A 81 13.50 -3.43 -1.51
CA TYR A 81 12.21 -3.80 -0.91
C TYR A 81 11.32 -2.58 -0.81
N ASP A 82 10.03 -2.81 -0.95
CA ASP A 82 8.98 -1.85 -0.63
C ASP A 82 8.82 -1.69 0.90
N THR A 83 8.38 -0.50 1.33
CA THR A 83 7.95 -0.23 2.72
C THR A 83 6.74 -1.07 3.11
N LYS A 84 5.88 -1.43 2.14
CA LYS A 84 4.72 -2.30 2.36
C LYS A 84 5.16 -3.71 2.76
N LYS A 85 4.83 -4.12 3.99
CA LYS A 85 5.28 -5.40 4.57
C LYS A 85 4.68 -6.64 3.88
N SER A 86 3.53 -6.50 3.23
CA SER A 86 2.92 -7.58 2.44
C SER A 86 2.44 -7.02 1.11
N GLY A 87 2.67 -7.76 0.03
CA GLY A 87 2.23 -7.40 -1.32
C GLY A 87 2.93 -6.19 -1.94
N GLY A 88 4.05 -5.75 -1.37
CA GLY A 88 4.92 -4.73 -1.96
C GLY A 88 5.76 -5.29 -3.10
N VAL A 89 6.39 -4.42 -3.90
CA VAL A 89 7.30 -4.86 -4.97
C VAL A 89 8.68 -5.18 -4.38
N THR A 90 9.35 -6.20 -4.94
CA THR A 90 10.76 -6.46 -4.67
C THR A 90 11.53 -6.49 -5.98
N LYS A 91 12.68 -5.81 -6.01
CA LYS A 91 13.61 -5.84 -7.14
C LYS A 91 14.94 -6.44 -6.67
N SER A 92 15.30 -7.59 -7.22
CA SER A 92 16.61 -8.20 -6.94
C SER A 92 17.57 -7.86 -8.08
N HIS A 93 18.74 -7.34 -7.73
CA HIS A 93 19.81 -6.99 -8.66
C HIS A 93 20.98 -7.94 -8.41
N LEU A 94 21.30 -8.79 -9.38
CA LEU A 94 22.35 -9.79 -9.25
C LEU A 94 23.40 -9.56 -10.32
N ARG A 95 24.67 -9.77 -9.99
CA ARG A 95 25.78 -9.76 -10.93
C ARG A 95 26.70 -10.94 -10.69
N PHE A 96 27.20 -11.52 -11.77
CA PHE A 96 28.11 -12.65 -11.77
C PHE A 96 29.24 -12.41 -12.78
N GLY A 97 30.48 -12.69 -12.40
CA GLY A 97 31.61 -12.52 -13.32
C GLY A 97 32.93 -13.03 -12.73
N HIS A 98 33.93 -13.20 -13.59
CA HIS A 98 35.25 -13.69 -13.17
C HIS A 98 36.20 -12.61 -12.64
N ASN A 99 35.81 -11.34 -12.78
CA ASN A 99 36.54 -10.20 -12.23
C ASN A 99 35.81 -9.63 -11.01
N PRO A 100 36.52 -9.00 -10.06
CA PRO A 100 35.90 -8.35 -8.91
C PRO A 100 34.80 -7.35 -9.31
N ILE A 101 33.60 -7.50 -8.73
CA ILE A 101 32.44 -6.67 -9.05
C ILE A 101 32.44 -5.42 -8.16
N LEU A 102 32.79 -4.26 -8.74
CA LEU A 102 32.84 -2.97 -8.05
C LEU A 102 31.58 -2.12 -8.21
N SER A 103 30.54 -2.64 -8.87
CA SER A 103 29.31 -1.90 -9.21
C SER A 103 28.40 -1.69 -7.99
N THR A 104 28.68 -0.68 -7.16
CA THR A 104 27.88 -0.30 -5.98
C THR A 104 26.63 0.53 -6.33
N TYR A 105 25.93 0.11 -7.39
CA TYR A 105 24.71 0.74 -7.90
C TYR A 105 23.76 -0.31 -8.49
N TYR A 106 22.48 0.04 -8.66
CA TYR A 106 21.46 -0.85 -9.22
C TYR A 106 21.81 -1.33 -10.63
N VAL A 107 21.33 -2.52 -10.99
CA VAL A 107 21.38 -2.97 -12.39
C VAL A 107 20.43 -2.10 -13.22
N THR A 108 20.99 -1.29 -14.11
CA THR A 108 20.28 -0.40 -15.04
C THR A 108 20.32 -0.89 -16.50
N MET A 109 21.15 -1.89 -16.79
CA MET A 109 21.25 -2.60 -18.07
C MET A 109 21.48 -4.09 -17.80
N ALA A 110 20.42 -4.89 -17.84
CA ALA A 110 20.41 -6.31 -17.48
C ALA A 110 20.48 -7.22 -18.72
N ASP A 111 21.26 -8.29 -18.63
CA ASP A 111 21.31 -9.39 -19.60
C ASP A 111 20.08 -10.31 -19.46
N PHE A 112 19.54 -10.42 -18.25
CA PHE A 112 18.37 -11.22 -17.92
C PHE A 112 17.41 -10.45 -17.03
N VAL A 113 16.13 -10.39 -17.41
CA VAL A 113 15.05 -9.83 -16.60
C VAL A 113 13.98 -10.88 -16.37
N ALA A 114 13.55 -11.06 -15.12
CA ALA A 114 12.41 -11.92 -14.79
C ALA A 114 11.30 -11.15 -14.08
N CYS A 115 10.05 -11.46 -14.44
CA CYS A 115 8.84 -10.96 -13.82
C CYS A 115 8.07 -12.13 -13.23
N HIS A 116 8.11 -12.29 -11.91
CA HIS A 116 7.52 -13.43 -11.21
C HIS A 116 6.03 -13.25 -10.90
N ASN A 117 5.47 -12.08 -11.19
CA ASN A 117 4.06 -11.77 -11.01
C ASN A 117 3.49 -11.10 -12.28
N GLU A 118 2.56 -11.76 -12.96
CA GLU A 118 1.97 -11.26 -14.21
C GLU A 118 1.25 -9.90 -14.06
N SER A 119 0.72 -9.56 -12.87
CA SER A 119 0.04 -8.26 -12.66
C SER A 119 0.97 -7.05 -12.85
N TYR A 120 2.28 -7.27 -12.78
CA TYR A 120 3.29 -6.22 -12.88
C TYR A 120 3.50 -5.73 -14.30
N VAL A 121 3.23 -6.55 -15.33
CA VAL A 121 3.50 -6.15 -16.72
C VAL A 121 2.66 -4.94 -17.15
N LYS A 122 1.48 -4.76 -16.56
CA LYS A 122 0.59 -3.61 -16.80
C LYS A 122 0.89 -2.40 -15.91
N LYS A 123 1.56 -2.62 -14.78
CA LYS A 123 1.80 -1.61 -13.73
C LYS A 123 3.17 -0.95 -13.84
N TYR A 124 4.21 -1.72 -14.14
CA TYR A 124 5.60 -1.26 -14.08
C TYR A 124 6.33 -1.39 -15.41
N ASP A 125 7.35 -0.57 -15.58
CA ASP A 125 8.25 -0.61 -16.74
C ASP A 125 9.32 -1.72 -16.60
N ILE A 126 8.85 -2.98 -16.53
CA ILE A 126 9.65 -4.15 -16.17
C ILE A 126 10.86 -4.38 -17.10
N VAL A 127 10.69 -4.15 -18.40
CA VAL A 127 11.71 -4.46 -19.42
C VAL A 127 12.53 -3.24 -19.86
N ASN A 128 12.33 -2.06 -19.26
CA ASN A 128 12.99 -0.84 -19.74
C ASN A 128 14.53 -0.87 -19.60
N GLU A 129 15.03 -1.66 -18.66
CA GLU A 129 16.46 -1.78 -18.34
C GLU A 129 17.08 -3.08 -18.90
N ILE A 130 16.42 -3.77 -19.84
CA ILE A 130 17.00 -4.95 -20.48
C ILE A 130 17.94 -4.55 -21.63
N LYS A 131 19.11 -5.18 -21.75
CA LYS A 131 20.03 -4.96 -22.87
C LYS A 131 19.44 -5.46 -24.19
N PRO A 132 19.84 -4.90 -25.34
CA PRO A 132 19.62 -5.53 -26.64
C PRO A 132 20.09 -6.99 -26.65
N ASN A 133 19.31 -7.88 -27.25
CA ASN A 133 19.51 -9.34 -27.28
C ASN A 133 19.43 -10.04 -25.91
N GLY A 134 18.98 -9.33 -24.87
CA GLY A 134 18.76 -9.89 -23.54
C GLY A 134 17.62 -10.89 -23.48
N THR A 135 17.46 -11.53 -22.33
CA THR A 135 16.41 -12.53 -22.08
C THR A 135 15.37 -12.02 -21.08
N PHE A 136 14.09 -12.14 -21.43
CA PHE A 136 12.97 -11.80 -20.57
C PHE A 136 12.15 -13.05 -20.22
N LEU A 137 11.96 -13.32 -18.93
CA LEU A 137 11.13 -14.42 -18.42
C LEU A 137 9.89 -13.85 -17.70
N LEU A 138 8.69 -14.28 -18.09
CA LEU A 138 7.44 -13.93 -17.43
C LEU A 138 6.77 -15.16 -16.81
N ASN A 139 6.51 -15.13 -15.50
CA ASN A 139 5.63 -16.09 -14.84
C ASN A 139 4.17 -15.70 -15.09
N THR A 140 3.42 -16.51 -15.83
CA THR A 140 2.02 -16.21 -16.18
C THR A 140 1.22 -17.47 -16.49
N VAL A 141 -0.08 -17.40 -16.23
CA VAL A 141 -1.05 -18.43 -16.64
C VAL A 141 -1.61 -18.19 -18.05
N TRP A 142 -1.42 -16.98 -18.59
CA TRP A 142 -1.93 -16.61 -19.92
C TRP A 142 -1.19 -17.36 -21.03
N LYS A 143 -1.93 -17.80 -22.05
CA LYS A 143 -1.40 -18.56 -23.17
C LYS A 143 -1.90 -18.01 -24.51
N GLY A 144 -1.12 -18.20 -25.57
CA GLY A 144 -1.51 -17.83 -26.93
C GLY A 144 -1.98 -16.39 -27.06
N GLU A 145 -3.16 -16.19 -27.66
CA GLU A 145 -3.75 -14.86 -27.89
C GLU A 145 -4.02 -14.09 -26.58
N GLU A 146 -4.39 -14.79 -25.50
CA GLU A 146 -4.65 -14.15 -24.21
C GLU A 146 -3.38 -13.48 -23.66
N LEU A 147 -2.22 -14.12 -23.80
CA LEU A 147 -0.94 -13.54 -23.41
C LEU A 147 -0.70 -12.24 -24.18
N ILE A 148 -0.83 -12.29 -25.50
CA ILE A 148 -0.58 -11.12 -26.37
C ILE A 148 -1.56 -9.99 -26.05
N ALA A 149 -2.84 -10.30 -25.81
CA ALA A 149 -3.85 -9.30 -25.46
C ALA A 149 -3.57 -8.62 -24.10
N ASN A 150 -2.92 -9.31 -23.17
CA ASN A 150 -2.61 -8.77 -21.84
C ASN A 150 -1.29 -8.00 -21.75
N LEU A 151 -0.36 -8.19 -22.70
CA LEU A 151 0.92 -7.46 -22.74
C LEU A 151 0.73 -6.02 -23.26
N PRO A 152 1.20 -4.99 -22.53
CA PRO A 152 1.10 -3.62 -23.00
C PRO A 152 1.93 -3.32 -24.25
N ASN A 153 1.47 -2.38 -25.07
CA ASN A 153 2.18 -1.98 -26.29
C ASN A 153 3.61 -1.51 -26.02
N LYS A 154 3.84 -0.73 -24.96
CA LYS A 154 5.19 -0.27 -24.58
C LYS A 154 6.14 -1.44 -24.31
N LEU A 155 5.66 -2.48 -23.62
CA LEU A 155 6.44 -3.68 -23.35
C LEU A 155 6.76 -4.42 -24.65
N LYS A 156 5.73 -4.71 -25.47
CA LYS A 156 5.88 -5.37 -26.78
C LYS A 156 6.90 -4.66 -27.67
N ARG A 157 6.81 -3.33 -27.72
CA ARG A 157 7.71 -2.48 -28.50
C ARG A 157 9.16 -2.61 -28.06
N ILE A 158 9.42 -2.57 -26.74
CA ILE A 158 10.77 -2.78 -26.22
C ILE A 158 11.30 -4.18 -26.57
N LEU A 159 10.46 -5.22 -26.49
CA LEU A 159 10.87 -6.57 -26.88
C LEU A 159 11.32 -6.63 -28.34
N ALA A 160 10.57 -6.04 -29.26
CA ALA A 160 10.89 -6.03 -30.69
C ALA A 160 12.10 -5.15 -31.02
N GLN A 161 12.12 -3.89 -30.55
CA GLN A 161 13.20 -2.93 -30.83
C GLN A 161 14.56 -3.39 -30.30
N ARG A 162 14.57 -4.16 -29.20
CA ARG A 162 15.80 -4.67 -28.58
C ARG A 162 16.08 -6.13 -28.89
N ASN A 163 15.32 -6.76 -29.80
CA ASN A 163 15.49 -8.17 -30.18
C ASN A 163 15.56 -9.12 -28.96
N ILE A 164 14.60 -8.99 -28.05
CA ILE A 164 14.59 -9.71 -26.77
C ILE A 164 14.14 -11.15 -26.96
N LYS A 165 14.86 -12.08 -26.32
CA LYS A 165 14.44 -13.48 -26.22
C LYS A 165 13.37 -13.59 -25.13
N PHE A 166 12.11 -13.75 -25.55
CA PHE A 166 10.98 -13.74 -24.63
C PHE A 166 10.52 -15.16 -24.29
N TYR A 167 10.45 -15.46 -22.99
CA TYR A 167 10.00 -16.74 -22.47
C TYR A 167 8.88 -16.56 -21.43
N THR A 168 7.98 -17.54 -21.37
CA THR A 168 6.97 -17.66 -20.31
C THR A 168 7.10 -18.98 -19.57
N ILE A 169 6.58 -19.00 -18.34
CA ILE A 169 6.42 -20.22 -17.54
C ILE A 169 5.18 -20.09 -16.66
N ASP A 170 4.39 -21.16 -16.55
CA ASP A 170 3.24 -21.23 -15.64
C ASP A 170 3.67 -21.85 -14.31
N ALA A 171 4.50 -21.12 -13.54
CA ALA A 171 5.02 -21.64 -12.29
C ALA A 171 3.92 -21.79 -11.23
N THR A 172 2.82 -21.02 -11.36
CA THR A 172 1.66 -21.05 -10.46
C THR A 172 0.96 -22.40 -10.53
N ASN A 173 0.56 -22.86 -11.72
CA ASN A 173 -0.12 -24.15 -11.85
C ASN A 173 0.85 -25.31 -11.62
N ILE A 174 2.11 -25.21 -12.04
CA ILE A 174 3.14 -26.22 -11.74
C ILE A 174 3.27 -26.41 -10.21
N ALA A 175 3.36 -25.33 -9.44
CA ALA A 175 3.48 -25.42 -7.98
C ALA A 175 2.21 -26.01 -7.33
N ALA A 176 1.02 -25.64 -7.83
CA ALA A 176 -0.25 -26.18 -7.35
C ALA A 176 -0.38 -27.69 -7.59
N GLU A 177 -0.07 -28.16 -8.81
CA GLU A 177 -0.11 -29.57 -9.19
C GLU A 177 0.84 -30.44 -8.36
N ILE A 178 2.05 -29.93 -8.07
CA ILE A 178 3.05 -30.63 -7.25
C ILE A 178 2.64 -30.64 -5.76
N GLY A 179 1.75 -29.75 -5.34
CA GLY A 179 1.30 -29.59 -3.95
C GLY A 179 2.13 -28.59 -3.13
N LEU A 180 2.92 -27.73 -3.78
CA LEU A 180 3.68 -26.64 -3.14
C LEU A 180 2.81 -25.41 -2.83
N GLY A 181 1.54 -25.41 -3.24
CA GLY A 181 0.63 -24.28 -3.10
C GLY A 181 1.12 -23.08 -3.91
N ASN A 182 1.22 -21.91 -3.28
CA ASN A 182 1.63 -20.68 -3.96
C ASN A 182 3.17 -20.47 -4.01
N ARG A 183 3.97 -21.51 -3.75
CA ARG A 183 5.44 -21.41 -3.71
C ARG A 183 6.02 -21.73 -5.09
N THR A 184 6.18 -20.69 -5.92
CA THR A 184 6.70 -20.79 -7.28
C THR A 184 8.22 -20.68 -7.37
N ASN A 185 8.88 -20.33 -6.25
CA ASN A 185 10.28 -19.94 -6.20
C ASN A 185 11.27 -20.98 -6.77
N THR A 186 11.14 -22.27 -6.45
CA THR A 186 12.04 -23.32 -6.97
C THR A 186 11.89 -23.53 -8.48
N VAL A 187 10.66 -23.48 -8.99
CA VAL A 187 10.36 -23.59 -10.43
C VAL A 187 11.00 -22.43 -11.20
N LEU A 188 10.82 -21.21 -10.69
CA LEU A 188 11.38 -19.99 -11.30
C LEU A 188 12.91 -19.92 -11.19
N GLN A 189 13.48 -20.43 -10.10
CA GLN A 189 14.93 -20.54 -9.94
C GLN A 189 15.55 -21.48 -10.97
N SER A 190 14.90 -22.61 -11.25
CA SER A 190 15.31 -23.57 -12.28
C SER A 190 15.29 -22.93 -13.66
N ALA A 191 14.20 -22.20 -13.98
CA ALA A 191 14.09 -21.47 -15.24
C ALA A 191 15.18 -20.40 -15.41
N PHE A 192 15.54 -19.70 -14.32
CA PHE A 192 16.65 -18.75 -14.33
C PHE A 192 17.98 -19.41 -14.70
N PHE A 193 18.35 -20.54 -14.09
CA PHE A 193 19.60 -21.22 -14.42
C PHE A 193 19.64 -21.70 -15.87
N LYS A 194 18.52 -22.19 -16.41
CA LYS A 194 18.41 -22.59 -17.82
C LYS A 194 18.60 -21.43 -18.80
N LEU A 195 18.04 -20.26 -18.48
CA LEU A 195 17.98 -19.14 -19.43
C LEU A 195 19.13 -18.13 -19.27
N SER A 196 19.70 -17.98 -18.08
CA SER A 196 20.71 -16.95 -17.81
C SER A 196 22.11 -17.29 -18.33
N GLY A 197 22.42 -18.58 -18.53
CA GLY A 197 23.74 -19.02 -18.97
C GLY A 197 24.87 -18.82 -17.96
N VAL A 198 24.54 -18.49 -16.70
CA VAL A 198 25.54 -18.25 -15.64
C VAL A 198 26.30 -19.52 -15.24
N LEU A 199 25.68 -20.69 -15.42
CA LEU A 199 26.26 -22.01 -15.19
C LEU A 199 25.87 -22.97 -16.32
N PRO A 200 26.69 -24.02 -16.58
CA PRO A 200 26.23 -25.19 -17.32
C PRO A 200 24.99 -25.80 -16.66
N ILE A 201 24.02 -26.21 -17.46
CA ILE A 201 22.69 -26.60 -16.95
C ILE A 201 22.75 -27.84 -16.05
N ASP A 202 23.55 -28.83 -16.40
CA ASP A 202 23.70 -30.06 -15.62
C ASP A 202 24.29 -29.79 -14.23
N ASP A 203 25.26 -28.88 -14.16
CA ASP A 203 25.85 -28.44 -12.89
C ASP A 203 24.83 -27.66 -12.06
N ALA A 204 24.07 -26.75 -12.69
CA ALA A 204 23.03 -26.00 -12.00
C ALA A 204 21.96 -26.92 -11.39
N VAL A 205 21.48 -27.93 -12.14
CA VAL A 205 20.51 -28.91 -11.65
C VAL A 205 21.07 -29.71 -10.48
N ARG A 206 22.32 -30.19 -10.59
CA ARG A 206 23.00 -30.90 -9.50
C ARG A 206 23.06 -30.04 -8.24
N TYR A 207 23.59 -28.82 -8.34
CA TYR A 207 23.74 -27.94 -7.18
C TYR A 207 22.41 -27.51 -6.57
N MET A 208 21.37 -27.29 -7.37
CA MET A 208 20.02 -27.02 -6.87
C MET A 208 19.47 -28.21 -6.07
N LYS A 209 19.58 -29.44 -6.60
CA LYS A 209 19.11 -30.64 -5.90
C LYS A 209 19.91 -30.86 -4.61
N ASP A 210 21.22 -30.66 -4.61
CA ASP A 210 22.05 -30.74 -3.40
C ASP A 210 21.65 -29.70 -2.34
N ALA A 211 21.39 -28.46 -2.76
CA ALA A 211 20.91 -27.40 -1.87
C ALA A 211 19.52 -27.71 -1.27
N ILE A 212 18.62 -28.29 -2.07
CA ILE A 212 17.31 -28.77 -1.61
C ILE A 212 17.49 -29.87 -0.56
N THR A 213 18.38 -30.85 -0.80
CA THR A 213 18.69 -31.92 0.17
C THR A 213 19.19 -31.37 1.49
N LYS A 214 20.14 -30.42 1.44
CA LYS A 214 20.71 -29.79 2.63
C LYS A 214 19.66 -28.99 3.42
N THR A 215 18.74 -28.32 2.72
CA THR A 215 17.74 -27.43 3.34
C THR A 215 16.52 -28.20 3.86
N TYR A 216 16.05 -29.19 3.10
CA TYR A 216 14.77 -29.86 3.35
C TYR A 216 14.89 -31.34 3.70
N GLY A 217 16.10 -31.91 3.75
CA GLY A 217 16.31 -33.34 4.07
C GLY A 217 15.69 -33.78 5.40
N ARG A 218 15.57 -32.87 6.37
CA ARG A 218 14.91 -33.13 7.66
C ARG A 218 13.38 -33.05 7.63
N LYS A 219 12.76 -32.58 6.54
CA LYS A 219 11.30 -32.40 6.39
C LYS A 219 10.59 -33.61 5.77
N GLY A 220 11.32 -34.70 5.53
CA GLY A 220 10.79 -35.94 4.98
C GLY A 220 10.85 -36.01 3.46
N GLU A 221 10.88 -37.24 2.95
CA GLU A 221 11.10 -37.57 1.53
C GLU A 221 10.04 -36.97 0.60
N LYS A 222 8.78 -36.90 1.05
CA LYS A 222 7.70 -36.28 0.27
C LYS A 222 7.99 -34.83 -0.09
N VAL A 223 8.44 -34.02 0.89
CA VAL A 223 8.75 -32.60 0.68
C VAL A 223 9.97 -32.45 -0.22
N LEU A 224 10.96 -33.32 -0.06
CA LEU A 224 12.18 -33.34 -0.87
C LEU A 224 11.86 -33.64 -2.35
N ASN A 225 11.12 -34.72 -2.61
CA ASN A 225 10.71 -35.13 -3.96
C ASN A 225 9.85 -34.07 -4.65
N MET A 226 8.92 -33.42 -3.93
CA MET A 226 8.15 -32.29 -4.47
C MET A 226 9.06 -31.17 -4.98
N ASN A 227 10.12 -30.84 -4.24
CA ASN A 227 11.07 -29.79 -4.67
C ASN A 227 11.96 -30.25 -5.84
N TYR A 228 12.37 -31.52 -5.89
CA TYR A 228 13.09 -32.05 -7.05
C TYR A 228 12.23 -32.01 -8.31
N THR A 229 10.97 -32.46 -8.23
CA THR A 229 10.02 -32.36 -9.33
C THR A 229 9.82 -30.90 -9.76
N ALA A 230 9.83 -29.95 -8.82
CA ALA A 230 9.75 -28.52 -9.16
C ALA A 230 10.98 -28.02 -9.93
N VAL A 231 12.19 -28.54 -9.65
CA VAL A 231 13.39 -28.24 -10.46
C VAL A 231 13.20 -28.75 -11.89
N ASP A 232 12.85 -30.03 -12.04
CA ASP A 232 12.70 -30.68 -13.34
C ASP A 232 11.59 -30.00 -14.18
N ARG A 233 10.41 -29.77 -13.59
CA ARG A 233 9.29 -29.05 -14.23
C ARG A 233 9.62 -27.60 -14.55
N GLY A 234 10.52 -26.97 -13.80
CA GLY A 234 11.01 -25.62 -14.09
C GLY A 234 11.92 -25.55 -15.32
N LEU A 235 12.60 -26.64 -15.66
CA LEU A 235 13.38 -26.75 -16.90
C LEU A 235 12.46 -26.96 -18.11
N ASP A 236 11.50 -27.87 -17.95
CA ASP A 236 10.63 -28.32 -19.05
C ASP A 236 9.47 -27.36 -19.34
N GLY A 237 9.03 -26.60 -18.32
CA GLY A 237 7.87 -25.72 -18.40
C GLY A 237 8.09 -24.38 -19.09
N ILE A 238 9.31 -24.10 -19.57
CA ILE A 238 9.65 -22.85 -20.24
C ILE A 238 9.16 -22.91 -21.68
N VAL A 239 8.42 -21.88 -22.10
CA VAL A 239 7.94 -21.72 -23.47
C VAL A 239 8.56 -20.47 -24.07
N GLU A 240 9.24 -20.61 -25.21
CA GLU A 240 9.72 -19.47 -26.00
C GLU A 240 8.54 -18.85 -26.77
N ILE A 241 8.41 -17.53 -26.67
CA ILE A 241 7.38 -16.76 -27.36
C ILE A 241 8.04 -15.96 -28.48
N PRO A 242 7.68 -16.20 -29.75
CA PRO A 242 8.23 -15.43 -30.85
C PRO A 242 7.81 -13.95 -30.71
N VAL A 243 8.79 -13.07 -30.76
CA VAL A 243 8.57 -11.61 -30.76
C VAL A 243 8.27 -11.17 -32.19
N ASP A 244 7.09 -10.60 -32.39
CA ASP A 244 6.67 -10.07 -33.70
C ASP A 244 7.42 -8.75 -34.00
N PRO A 245 8.18 -8.66 -35.10
CA PRO A 245 8.85 -7.43 -35.51
C PRO A 245 7.90 -6.24 -35.66
N ALA A 246 6.62 -6.46 -36.01
CA ALA A 246 5.62 -5.41 -36.14
C ALA A 246 5.33 -4.69 -34.81
N TRP A 247 5.67 -5.30 -33.67
CA TRP A 247 5.51 -4.66 -32.36
C TRP A 247 6.38 -3.41 -32.17
N ALA A 248 7.47 -3.27 -32.93
CA ALA A 248 8.40 -2.15 -32.83
C ALA A 248 7.75 -0.78 -33.09
N GLU A 249 6.64 -0.77 -33.85
CA GLU A 249 5.93 0.45 -34.26
C GLU A 249 4.57 0.61 -33.56
N LEU A 250 4.30 -0.17 -32.51
CA LEU A 250 3.03 -0.05 -31.77
C LEU A 250 2.92 1.32 -31.09
N PRO A 251 1.74 1.98 -31.18
CA PRO A 251 1.51 3.24 -30.51
C PRO A 251 1.44 3.05 -28.99
N ASP A 252 1.77 4.11 -28.25
CA ASP A 252 1.58 4.11 -26.81
C ASP A 252 0.10 4.01 -26.46
N GLU A 253 -0.19 3.26 -25.40
CA GLU A 253 -1.54 3.16 -24.86
C GLU A 253 -1.94 4.49 -24.21
N VAL A 254 -3.14 4.97 -24.53
CA VAL A 254 -3.72 6.12 -23.84
C VAL A 254 -4.23 5.64 -22.48
N LYS A 255 -3.45 5.87 -21.42
CA LYS A 255 -3.91 5.66 -20.05
C LYS A 255 -4.84 6.81 -19.66
N ALA A 256 -6.11 6.51 -19.44
CA ALA A 256 -7.05 7.47 -18.91
C ALA A 256 -6.54 7.99 -17.55
N VAL A 257 -6.40 9.31 -17.43
CA VAL A 257 -6.12 9.97 -16.15
C VAL A 257 -7.46 10.39 -15.57
N ASN A 258 -7.72 10.02 -14.32
CA ASN A 258 -8.89 10.52 -13.63
C ASN A 258 -8.61 11.94 -13.13
N GLU A 259 -9.02 12.92 -13.92
CA GLU A 259 -8.87 14.36 -13.64
C GLU A 259 -9.68 14.84 -12.41
N ASN A 260 -10.46 13.96 -11.77
CA ASN A 260 -11.17 14.29 -10.52
C ASN A 260 -10.37 13.89 -9.26
N GLN A 261 -9.23 13.19 -9.39
CA GLN A 261 -8.40 12.84 -8.23
C GLN A 261 -7.60 14.05 -7.73
N PRO A 262 -7.28 14.15 -6.42
CA PRO A 262 -6.44 15.22 -5.89
C PRO A 262 -5.05 15.27 -6.57
N ASP A 263 -4.44 16.46 -6.67
CA ASP A 263 -3.15 16.65 -7.34
C ASP A 263 -2.05 15.75 -6.79
N TYR A 264 -1.96 15.62 -5.47
CA TYR A 264 -1.01 14.71 -4.80
C TYR A 264 -1.11 13.26 -5.32
N ILE A 265 -2.33 12.80 -5.60
CA ILE A 265 -2.59 11.45 -6.09
C ILE A 265 -2.11 11.32 -7.54
N ARG A 266 -2.46 12.30 -8.39
CA ARG A 266 -2.17 12.28 -9.83
C ARG A 266 -0.68 12.47 -10.14
N THR A 267 0.02 13.25 -9.33
CA THR A 267 1.42 13.64 -9.57
C THR A 267 2.39 12.78 -8.76
N ILE A 268 2.39 12.92 -7.43
CA ILE A 268 3.38 12.31 -6.54
C ILE A 268 3.07 10.83 -6.34
N MET A 269 1.88 10.51 -5.83
CA MET A 269 1.54 9.16 -5.41
C MET A 269 1.61 8.17 -6.58
N ARG A 270 1.06 8.55 -7.74
CA ARG A 270 1.12 7.74 -8.95
C ARG A 270 2.55 7.47 -9.37
N MET A 271 3.40 8.50 -9.46
CA MET A 271 4.80 8.34 -9.88
C MET A 271 5.61 7.47 -8.92
N VAL A 272 5.45 7.65 -7.62
CA VAL A 272 6.13 6.82 -6.62
C VAL A 272 5.63 5.37 -6.68
N ASN A 273 4.31 5.16 -6.74
CA ASN A 273 3.73 3.82 -6.86
C ASN A 273 4.18 3.12 -8.15
N ASP A 274 4.30 3.84 -9.26
CA ASP A 274 4.80 3.34 -10.56
C ASP A 274 6.33 3.10 -10.57
N GLN A 275 7.02 3.22 -9.43
CA GLN A 275 8.48 3.05 -9.28
C GLN A 275 9.29 4.10 -10.06
N ARG A 276 8.74 5.31 -10.17
CA ARG A 276 9.32 6.47 -10.88
C ARG A 276 9.47 7.70 -9.98
N GLY A 277 9.46 7.50 -8.66
CA GLY A 277 9.56 8.57 -7.67
C GLY A 277 10.81 9.44 -7.82
N ASP A 278 11.96 8.84 -8.18
CA ASP A 278 13.22 9.56 -8.41
C ASP A 278 13.17 10.57 -9.58
N GLN A 279 12.15 10.48 -10.44
CA GLN A 279 11.94 11.44 -11.55
C GLN A 279 11.18 12.70 -11.10
N LEU A 280 10.61 12.70 -9.90
CA LEU A 280 9.93 13.87 -9.37
C LEU A 280 10.95 14.99 -9.08
N PRO A 281 10.75 16.20 -9.60
CA PRO A 281 11.62 17.32 -9.29
C PRO A 281 11.42 17.79 -7.85
N VAL A 282 12.36 18.58 -7.33
CA VAL A 282 12.26 19.19 -5.99
C VAL A 282 10.99 20.05 -5.88
N SER A 283 10.59 20.74 -6.95
CA SER A 283 9.35 21.54 -6.98
C SER A 283 8.07 20.74 -6.73
N ALA A 284 8.07 19.42 -6.99
CA ALA A 284 6.92 18.57 -6.68
C ALA A 284 6.60 18.52 -5.18
N TRP A 285 7.61 18.81 -4.33
CA TRP A 285 7.52 18.76 -2.87
C TRP A 285 7.46 20.14 -2.23
N LYS A 286 7.41 21.23 -3.01
CA LYS A 286 7.53 22.62 -2.52
C LYS A 286 6.50 22.97 -1.43
N ASP A 287 5.26 22.49 -1.59
CA ASP A 287 4.14 22.77 -0.68
C ASP A 287 4.12 21.80 0.51
N MET A 288 5.12 20.90 0.59
CA MET A 288 5.32 19.86 1.60
C MET A 288 6.77 19.89 2.11
N ALA A 289 7.40 21.08 2.11
CA ALA A 289 8.81 21.26 2.46
C ALA A 289 9.13 20.88 3.93
N ASP A 290 8.12 20.86 4.80
CA ASP A 290 8.18 20.41 6.19
C ASP A 290 7.96 18.90 6.35
N GLY A 291 7.67 18.18 5.26
CA GLY A 291 7.37 16.76 5.25
C GLY A 291 5.90 16.40 5.52
N THR A 292 5.01 17.39 5.64
CA THR A 292 3.57 17.15 5.81
C THR A 292 2.97 16.60 4.51
N VAL A 293 2.20 15.50 4.59
CA VAL A 293 1.51 14.89 3.44
C VAL A 293 0.00 14.83 3.68
N PRO A 294 -0.83 14.84 2.62
CA PRO A 294 -2.27 14.70 2.78
C PRO A 294 -2.64 13.33 3.37
N ILE A 295 -3.71 13.34 4.16
CA ILE A 295 -4.29 12.13 4.76
C ILE A 295 -5.30 11.48 3.82
N GLY A 296 -5.64 10.21 4.08
CA GLY A 296 -6.68 9.46 3.38
C GLY A 296 -6.31 9.12 1.93
N THR A 297 -5.01 8.97 1.65
CA THR A 297 -4.52 8.66 0.31
C THR A 297 -4.49 7.16 0.01
N SER A 298 -4.46 6.29 1.03
CA SER A 298 -4.40 4.83 0.84
C SER A 298 -5.57 4.26 0.02
N LYS A 299 -6.76 4.85 0.11
CA LYS A 299 -7.96 4.45 -0.65
C LYS A 299 -7.79 4.53 -2.17
N TYR A 300 -6.80 5.28 -2.66
CA TYR A 300 -6.51 5.38 -4.10
C TYR A 300 -5.56 4.29 -4.60
N GLU A 301 -4.98 3.46 -3.71
CA GLU A 301 -4.03 2.44 -4.13
C GLU A 301 -4.67 1.25 -4.83
N LYS A 302 -5.80 0.74 -4.30
CA LYS A 302 -6.57 -0.38 -4.86
C LYS A 302 -5.66 -1.52 -5.37
N ARG A 303 -4.80 -2.00 -4.48
CA ARG A 303 -3.58 -2.74 -4.83
C ARG A 303 -3.86 -4.08 -5.53
N GLY A 304 -4.93 -4.77 -5.11
CA GLY A 304 -5.46 -5.98 -5.73
C GLY A 304 -4.47 -7.15 -5.78
N PHE A 305 -3.64 -7.32 -4.74
CA PHE A 305 -2.57 -8.32 -4.74
C PHE A 305 -2.96 -9.67 -4.09
N ALA A 306 -4.12 -9.74 -3.41
CA ALA A 306 -4.54 -10.96 -2.74
C ALA A 306 -4.97 -12.02 -3.77
N ALA A 307 -4.49 -13.25 -3.60
CA ALA A 307 -4.92 -14.38 -4.44
C ALA A 307 -6.37 -14.81 -4.15
N PHE A 308 -6.78 -14.72 -2.88
CA PHE A 308 -8.12 -15.08 -2.41
C PHE A 308 -8.69 -13.96 -1.55
N VAL A 309 -9.99 -13.72 -1.67
CA VAL A 309 -10.75 -12.74 -0.87
C VAL A 309 -12.04 -13.39 -0.35
N PRO A 310 -12.63 -12.89 0.76
CA PRO A 310 -13.86 -13.46 1.29
C PRO A 310 -15.08 -13.12 0.42
N VAL A 311 -15.91 -14.11 0.10
CA VAL A 311 -17.27 -13.91 -0.43
C VAL A 311 -18.28 -13.93 0.71
N TRP A 312 -19.28 -13.05 0.64
CA TRP A 312 -20.36 -12.94 1.63
C TRP A 312 -21.62 -13.70 1.21
N ASP A 313 -22.10 -14.59 2.09
CA ASP A 313 -23.39 -15.27 1.97
C ASP A 313 -24.42 -14.58 2.87
N ALA A 314 -25.30 -13.79 2.25
CA ALA A 314 -26.31 -13.03 2.94
C ALA A 314 -27.29 -13.94 3.72
N SER A 315 -27.61 -15.12 3.21
CA SER A 315 -28.61 -16.03 3.82
C SER A 315 -28.16 -16.61 5.16
N LYS A 316 -26.84 -16.73 5.37
CA LYS A 316 -26.24 -17.27 6.59
C LYS A 316 -25.79 -16.19 7.58
N CYS A 317 -25.74 -14.94 7.14
CA CYS A 317 -25.19 -13.84 7.91
C CYS A 317 -26.14 -13.44 9.05
N ILE A 318 -25.62 -13.46 10.28
CA ILE A 318 -26.37 -13.04 11.48
C ILE A 318 -26.19 -11.54 11.82
N GLY A 319 -25.47 -10.77 11.00
CA GLY A 319 -25.29 -9.32 11.20
C GLY A 319 -24.57 -8.95 12.50
N CYS A 320 -23.55 -9.72 12.91
CA CYS A 320 -22.80 -9.49 14.16
C CYS A 320 -21.62 -8.52 14.04
N ASN A 321 -21.21 -8.18 12.81
CA ASN A 321 -20.08 -7.30 12.48
C ASN A 321 -18.67 -7.74 12.94
N MET A 322 -18.50 -8.92 13.55
CA MET A 322 -17.18 -9.40 14.01
C MET A 322 -16.14 -9.50 12.88
N CYS A 323 -16.58 -9.80 11.67
CA CYS A 323 -15.74 -9.83 10.48
C CYS A 323 -15.12 -8.46 10.13
N SER A 324 -15.85 -7.37 10.37
CA SER A 324 -15.33 -6.00 10.22
C SER A 324 -14.49 -5.58 11.42
N PHE A 325 -14.92 -5.97 12.63
CA PHE A 325 -14.21 -5.71 13.88
C PHE A 325 -12.76 -6.21 13.83
N TYR A 326 -12.55 -7.45 13.38
CA TYR A 326 -11.23 -8.05 13.26
C TYR A 326 -10.51 -7.78 11.95
N CYS A 327 -11.11 -7.06 10.99
CA CYS A 327 -10.43 -6.77 9.74
C CYS A 327 -9.27 -5.78 9.98
N PRO A 328 -8.01 -6.16 9.72
CA PRO A 328 -6.87 -5.30 10.01
C PRO A 328 -6.66 -4.19 8.97
N HIS A 329 -7.39 -4.21 7.85
CA HIS A 329 -7.24 -3.24 6.76
C HIS A 329 -8.53 -2.47 6.45
N ALA A 330 -9.59 -2.65 7.26
CA ALA A 330 -10.91 -2.09 7.01
C ALA A 330 -11.50 -2.44 5.61
N ALA A 331 -11.08 -3.56 5.02
CA ALA A 331 -11.50 -4.04 3.69
C ALA A 331 -12.81 -4.84 3.71
N ILE A 332 -13.49 -4.94 4.85
CA ILE A 332 -14.84 -5.49 4.97
C ILE A 332 -15.61 -4.66 6.00
N ARG A 333 -16.74 -4.07 5.59
CA ARG A 333 -17.51 -3.11 6.40
C ARG A 333 -19.01 -3.43 6.34
N PRO A 334 -19.74 -3.23 7.44
CA PRO A 334 -21.19 -3.25 7.41
C PRO A 334 -21.72 -1.90 6.92
N PHE A 335 -22.81 -1.95 6.16
CA PHE A 335 -23.51 -0.79 5.62
C PHE A 335 -24.99 -0.89 5.95
N LEU A 336 -25.59 0.27 6.22
CA LEU A 336 -27.03 0.44 6.42
C LEU A 336 -27.58 1.32 5.32
N LEU A 337 -28.68 0.88 4.72
CA LEU A 337 -29.34 1.54 3.61
C LEU A 337 -30.78 1.87 3.97
N ASP A 338 -31.21 3.08 3.60
CA ASP A 338 -32.63 3.44 3.61
C ASP A 338 -33.35 2.98 2.33
N ALA A 339 -34.67 3.17 2.26
CA ALA A 339 -35.47 2.73 1.13
C ALA A 339 -35.04 3.35 -0.21
N GLU A 340 -34.67 4.64 -0.22
CA GLU A 340 -34.22 5.35 -1.42
C GLU A 340 -32.90 4.76 -1.95
N GLU A 341 -31.97 4.46 -1.06
CA GLU A 341 -30.69 3.85 -1.41
C GLU A 341 -30.84 2.40 -1.88
N VAL A 342 -31.81 1.65 -1.34
CA VAL A 342 -32.10 0.29 -1.79
C VAL A 342 -32.63 0.28 -3.21
N GLU A 343 -33.48 1.24 -3.59
CA GLU A 343 -33.98 1.39 -4.96
C GLU A 343 -32.88 1.75 -5.96
N LYS A 344 -31.88 2.52 -5.52
CA LYS A 344 -30.72 2.91 -6.33
C LYS A 344 -29.62 1.85 -6.40
N ALA A 345 -29.71 0.81 -5.56
CA ALA A 345 -28.67 -0.20 -5.47
C ALA A 345 -28.61 -1.06 -6.75
N PRO A 346 -27.41 -1.42 -7.24
CA PRO A 346 -27.26 -2.34 -8.37
C PRO A 346 -27.96 -3.67 -8.12
N ALA A 347 -28.38 -4.37 -9.18
CA ALA A 347 -29.03 -5.69 -9.04
C ALA A 347 -28.14 -6.73 -8.31
N SER A 348 -26.82 -6.60 -8.40
CA SER A 348 -25.84 -7.41 -7.67
C SER A 348 -25.75 -7.11 -6.16
N TYR A 349 -26.33 -5.99 -5.70
CA TYR A 349 -26.19 -5.48 -4.35
C TYR A 349 -27.22 -6.10 -3.40
N VAL A 350 -27.04 -7.39 -3.12
CA VAL A 350 -27.91 -8.14 -2.21
C VAL A 350 -27.89 -7.52 -0.80
N THR A 351 -29.05 -7.33 -0.20
CA THR A 351 -29.20 -6.79 1.15
C THR A 351 -30.09 -7.69 2.01
N ASN A 352 -29.89 -7.65 3.33
CA ASN A 352 -30.74 -8.29 4.33
C ASN A 352 -31.60 -7.25 5.04
N GLU A 353 -32.70 -7.68 5.66
CA GLU A 353 -33.39 -6.85 6.64
C GLU A 353 -32.47 -6.57 7.84
N ALA A 354 -32.36 -5.32 8.26
CA ALA A 354 -31.62 -4.97 9.47
C ALA A 354 -32.52 -5.22 10.69
N LYS A 355 -32.12 -6.16 11.55
CA LYS A 355 -32.91 -6.60 12.71
C LYS A 355 -32.45 -5.95 14.01
N GLY A 356 -33.40 -5.43 14.78
CA GLY A 356 -33.19 -4.88 16.13
C GLY A 356 -33.86 -3.52 16.30
N LYS A 357 -34.00 -3.08 17.55
CA LYS A 357 -34.48 -1.73 17.89
C LYS A 357 -33.50 -0.68 17.33
N GLY A 358 -34.03 0.34 16.67
CA GLY A 358 -33.23 1.41 16.05
C GLY A 358 -32.86 1.15 14.57
N PHE A 359 -33.18 -0.03 14.04
CA PHE A 359 -32.94 -0.40 12.63
C PHE A 359 -34.20 -0.29 11.76
N GLU A 360 -35.28 0.30 12.27
CA GLU A 360 -36.57 0.34 11.59
C GLU A 360 -36.45 1.01 10.21
N GLY A 361 -36.91 0.33 9.16
CA GLY A 361 -36.85 0.82 7.78
C GLY A 361 -35.45 0.73 7.13
N LEU A 362 -34.45 0.15 7.80
CA LEU A 362 -33.10 0.00 7.27
C LEU A 362 -32.84 -1.42 6.74
N ARG A 363 -31.97 -1.49 5.73
CA ARG A 363 -31.43 -2.73 5.17
C ARG A 363 -29.95 -2.83 5.50
N TYR A 364 -29.47 -4.04 5.75
CA TYR A 364 -28.09 -4.34 6.11
C TYR A 364 -27.36 -5.01 4.95
N ARG A 365 -26.11 -4.61 4.73
CA ARG A 365 -25.16 -5.35 3.89
C ARG A 365 -23.80 -5.43 4.55
N LEU A 366 -23.11 -6.56 4.35
CA LEU A 366 -21.69 -6.66 4.60
C LEU A 366 -20.97 -6.62 3.25
N GLN A 367 -20.15 -5.60 3.01
CA GLN A 367 -19.45 -5.43 1.74
C GLN A 367 -17.95 -5.60 1.92
N VAL A 368 -17.33 -6.34 0.99
CA VAL A 368 -15.89 -6.56 0.91
C VAL A 368 -15.32 -5.68 -0.20
N ASP A 369 -14.16 -5.07 0.05
CA ASP A 369 -13.33 -4.45 -0.98
C ASP A 369 -12.35 -5.51 -1.51
N PRO A 370 -12.53 -6.05 -2.73
CA PRO A 370 -11.62 -7.05 -3.26
C PRO A 370 -10.22 -6.48 -3.55
N LEU A 371 -10.08 -5.18 -3.78
CA LEU A 371 -8.83 -4.54 -4.20
C LEU A 371 -7.95 -4.11 -3.01
N ASP A 372 -8.55 -3.82 -1.86
CA ASP A 372 -7.79 -3.51 -0.64
C ASP A 372 -7.75 -4.67 0.38
N CYS A 373 -8.48 -5.76 0.11
CA CYS A 373 -8.36 -6.99 0.90
C CYS A 373 -6.97 -7.63 0.72
N THR A 374 -6.36 -8.03 1.84
CA THR A 374 -5.04 -8.70 1.87
C THR A 374 -5.14 -10.23 1.86
N GLY A 375 -6.35 -10.79 1.83
CA GLY A 375 -6.58 -12.23 1.78
C GLY A 375 -6.22 -13.00 3.07
N CYS A 376 -6.09 -12.31 4.21
CA CYS A 376 -5.63 -12.90 5.46
C CYS A 376 -6.59 -13.93 6.10
N GLY A 377 -7.87 -13.92 5.72
CA GLY A 377 -8.88 -14.86 6.24
C GLY A 377 -9.36 -14.60 7.67
N THR A 378 -8.86 -13.57 8.38
CA THR A 378 -9.28 -13.26 9.76
C THR A 378 -10.79 -13.09 9.89
N CYS A 379 -11.43 -12.44 8.92
CA CYS A 379 -12.88 -12.25 8.90
C CYS A 379 -13.67 -13.56 8.76
N VAL A 380 -13.15 -14.55 8.02
CA VAL A 380 -13.75 -15.89 7.87
C VAL A 380 -13.64 -16.66 9.19
N THR A 381 -12.47 -16.61 9.82
CA THR A 381 -12.23 -17.23 11.13
C THR A 381 -13.17 -16.65 12.18
N ALA A 382 -13.28 -15.31 12.23
CA ALA A 382 -14.12 -14.58 13.17
C ALA A 382 -15.64 -14.71 12.92
N CYS A 383 -16.07 -15.29 11.79
CA CYS A 383 -17.48 -15.45 11.49
C CYS A 383 -18.17 -16.39 12.51
N LEU A 384 -19.14 -15.85 13.24
CA LEU A 384 -19.91 -16.55 14.28
C LEU A 384 -21.10 -17.36 13.75
N ALA A 385 -21.43 -17.25 12.45
CA ALA A 385 -22.50 -18.03 11.85
C ALA A 385 -22.12 -19.52 11.82
N LYS A 386 -23.03 -20.40 12.24
CA LYS A 386 -22.83 -21.84 12.33
C LYS A 386 -22.30 -22.45 11.02
N ASP A 387 -22.91 -22.07 9.90
CA ASP A 387 -22.57 -22.58 8.56
C ASP A 387 -21.60 -21.68 7.78
N LYS A 388 -20.88 -20.78 8.49
CA LYS A 388 -19.94 -19.76 7.97
C LYS A 388 -20.53 -18.92 6.83
N ALA A 389 -20.87 -17.67 7.15
CA ALA A 389 -21.37 -16.69 6.18
C ALA A 389 -20.26 -16.06 5.29
N LEU A 390 -19.01 -16.48 5.47
CA LEU A 390 -17.86 -16.03 4.69
C LEU A 390 -17.00 -17.22 4.29
N LYS A 391 -16.51 -17.23 3.05
CA LYS A 391 -15.56 -18.23 2.53
C LYS A 391 -14.50 -17.55 1.67
N MET A 392 -13.26 -18.01 1.72
CA MET A 392 -12.21 -17.54 0.80
C MET A 392 -12.41 -18.14 -0.59
N VAL A 393 -12.42 -17.28 -1.62
CA VAL A 393 -12.54 -17.64 -3.03
C VAL A 393 -11.51 -16.87 -3.87
N PRO A 394 -11.13 -17.35 -5.06
CA PRO A 394 -10.18 -16.63 -5.92
C PRO A 394 -10.64 -15.19 -6.21
N ILE A 395 -9.72 -14.23 -6.12
CA ILE A 395 -10.03 -12.79 -6.30
C ILE A 395 -10.73 -12.50 -7.63
N ALA A 396 -10.34 -13.20 -8.71
CA ALA A 396 -10.92 -13.03 -10.04
C ALA A 396 -12.45 -13.19 -10.04
N SER A 397 -12.98 -14.11 -9.21
CA SER A 397 -14.43 -14.32 -9.07
C SER A 397 -15.15 -13.19 -8.31
N GLN A 398 -14.41 -12.34 -7.60
CA GLN A 398 -14.94 -11.30 -6.72
C GLN A 398 -14.57 -9.88 -7.18
N LEU A 399 -13.79 -9.72 -8.26
CA LEU A 399 -13.52 -8.39 -8.84
C LEU A 399 -14.79 -7.56 -9.13
N PRO A 400 -15.93 -8.14 -9.57
CA PRO A 400 -17.17 -7.39 -9.72
C PRO A 400 -17.67 -6.71 -8.42
N GLU A 401 -17.30 -7.21 -7.25
CA GLU A 401 -17.65 -6.58 -5.96
C GLU A 401 -16.98 -5.21 -5.75
N ALA A 402 -15.97 -4.85 -6.55
CA ALA A 402 -15.39 -3.50 -6.52
C ALA A 402 -16.46 -2.43 -6.82
N ALA A 403 -17.36 -2.67 -7.77
CA ALA A 403 -18.44 -1.73 -8.07
C ALA A 403 -19.44 -1.61 -6.91
N ASN A 404 -19.75 -2.71 -6.23
CA ASN A 404 -20.58 -2.70 -5.03
C ASN A 404 -19.87 -1.99 -3.86
N TRP A 405 -18.55 -2.12 -3.74
CA TRP A 405 -17.77 -1.35 -2.76
C TRP A 405 -17.87 0.16 -3.01
N GLU A 406 -17.64 0.61 -4.25
CA GLU A 406 -17.76 2.03 -4.60
C GLU A 406 -19.18 2.57 -4.36
N PHE A 407 -20.22 1.80 -4.68
CA PHE A 407 -21.60 2.18 -4.34
C PHE A 407 -21.79 2.35 -2.82
N SER A 408 -21.23 1.43 -2.02
CA SER A 408 -21.29 1.50 -0.55
C SER A 408 -20.59 2.73 0.02
N MET A 409 -19.53 3.21 -0.64
CA MET A 409 -18.82 4.44 -0.26
C MET A 409 -19.58 5.72 -0.61
N GLY A 410 -20.59 5.64 -1.48
CA GLY A 410 -21.49 6.76 -1.80
C GLY A 410 -22.75 6.85 -0.93
N LEU A 411 -22.97 5.90 -0.01
CA LEU A 411 -24.15 5.91 0.88
C LEU A 411 -24.09 7.10 1.84
N LYS A 412 -25.27 7.66 2.17
CA LYS A 412 -25.33 8.76 3.14
C LYS A 412 -25.03 8.21 4.53
N GLU A 413 -24.37 9.01 5.36
CA GLU A 413 -24.10 8.63 6.75
C GLU A 413 -25.40 8.41 7.53
N LYS A 414 -25.47 7.29 8.28
CA LYS A 414 -26.62 6.95 9.13
C LYS A 414 -26.21 7.13 10.58
N LYS A 415 -27.13 7.63 11.40
CA LYS A 415 -26.94 7.63 12.85
C LYS A 415 -26.73 6.18 13.30
N ASN A 416 -25.69 5.94 14.10
CA ASN A 416 -25.43 4.62 14.65
C ASN A 416 -26.66 4.15 15.45
N PRO A 417 -27.31 3.05 15.05
CA PRO A 417 -28.51 2.55 15.73
C PRO A 417 -28.18 1.79 17.02
N MET A 418 -26.89 1.65 17.35
CA MET A 418 -26.39 0.93 18.52
C MET A 418 -25.42 1.79 19.33
N ASP A 419 -25.10 1.32 20.52
CA ASP A 419 -23.99 1.89 21.30
C ASP A 419 -22.65 1.65 20.58
N LYS A 420 -21.96 2.75 20.25
CA LYS A 420 -20.64 2.71 19.60
C LYS A 420 -19.58 2.00 20.44
N PHE A 421 -19.74 1.88 21.76
CA PHE A 421 -18.82 1.16 22.63
C PHE A 421 -19.05 -0.36 22.63
N SER A 422 -20.12 -0.85 22.00
CA SER A 422 -20.34 -2.28 21.79
C SER A 422 -19.53 -2.81 20.60
N ALA A 423 -19.15 -4.09 20.64
CA ALA A 423 -18.40 -4.72 19.54
C ALA A 423 -19.14 -4.65 18.19
N LYS A 424 -20.47 -4.80 18.18
CA LYS A 424 -21.28 -4.66 16.95
C LYS A 424 -21.47 -3.20 16.55
N GLY A 425 -21.79 -2.33 17.50
CA GLY A 425 -22.11 -0.92 17.26
C GLY A 425 -20.91 -0.10 16.81
N SER A 426 -19.72 -0.34 17.36
CA SER A 426 -18.47 0.30 16.91
C SER A 426 -18.21 0.13 15.42
N GLN A 427 -18.73 -0.94 14.80
CA GLN A 427 -18.49 -1.21 13.39
C GLN A 427 -19.43 -0.48 12.44
N PHE A 428 -20.46 0.19 12.95
CA PHE A 428 -21.25 1.15 12.16
C PHE A 428 -20.61 2.54 12.11
N GLU A 429 -19.62 2.81 12.98
CA GLU A 429 -18.78 4.00 12.87
C GLU A 429 -17.76 3.83 11.72
N GLN A 430 -17.53 4.90 10.97
CA GLN A 430 -16.54 4.90 9.91
C GLN A 430 -15.14 4.61 10.49
N PRO A 431 -14.41 3.60 9.99
CA PRO A 431 -13.00 3.45 10.33
C PRO A 431 -12.19 4.59 9.71
N LEU A 432 -11.38 5.28 10.52
CA LEU A 432 -10.47 6.35 10.04
C LEU A 432 -9.01 5.89 9.99
N LEU A 433 -8.78 4.57 10.07
CA LEU A 433 -7.57 3.89 9.63
C LEU A 433 -7.98 2.81 8.62
N GLU A 434 -7.56 2.96 7.37
CA GLU A 434 -7.95 2.07 6.28
C GLU A 434 -6.79 1.77 5.33
N PHE A 435 -6.71 0.52 4.87
CA PHE A 435 -5.82 0.08 3.78
C PHE A 435 -4.32 0.35 4.01
N SER A 436 -3.86 0.18 5.25
CA SER A 436 -2.46 0.42 5.62
C SER A 436 -1.46 -0.55 4.97
N GLY A 437 -0.17 -0.19 5.01
CA GLY A 437 0.94 -1.03 4.53
C GLY A 437 1.27 -2.24 5.41
N ALA A 438 0.42 -2.57 6.39
CA ALA A 438 0.64 -3.65 7.35
C ALA A 438 0.54 -5.04 6.72
N CYS A 439 1.10 -6.04 7.40
CA CYS A 439 1.04 -7.43 6.99
C CYS A 439 -0.41 -7.95 6.86
N ALA A 440 -0.63 -8.93 5.99
CA ALA A 440 -1.89 -9.67 5.96
C ALA A 440 -2.16 -10.31 7.33
N GLY A 441 -3.27 -9.94 7.98
CA GLY A 441 -3.63 -10.47 9.31
C GLY A 441 -2.90 -9.78 10.48
N CYS A 442 -2.37 -8.56 10.29
CA CYS A 442 -1.68 -7.82 11.35
C CYS A 442 -2.55 -7.66 12.61
N GLY A 443 -1.97 -7.96 13.77
CA GLY A 443 -2.65 -7.81 15.06
C GLY A 443 -2.77 -6.36 15.53
N GLU A 444 -1.90 -5.46 15.10
CA GLU A 444 -1.83 -4.08 15.60
C GLU A 444 -2.94 -3.18 15.02
N THR A 445 -3.19 -3.27 13.71
CA THR A 445 -4.05 -2.30 13.00
C THR A 445 -5.53 -2.48 13.33
N ALA A 446 -5.97 -3.68 13.72
CA ALA A 446 -7.34 -3.89 14.17
C ALA A 446 -7.66 -3.07 15.44
N TYR A 447 -6.70 -2.94 16.36
CA TYR A 447 -6.84 -2.09 17.55
C TYR A 447 -6.89 -0.61 17.18
N MET A 448 -5.93 -0.11 16.38
CA MET A 448 -5.94 1.29 15.98
C MET A 448 -7.20 1.64 15.16
N LYS A 449 -7.64 0.78 14.25
CA LYS A 449 -8.92 0.95 13.53
C LYS A 449 -10.07 1.14 14.50
N LEU A 450 -10.20 0.27 15.50
CA LEU A 450 -11.24 0.40 16.53
C LEU A 450 -11.12 1.72 17.31
N LEU A 451 -9.90 2.12 17.71
CA LEU A 451 -9.68 3.40 18.38
C LEU A 451 -10.16 4.58 17.52
N THR A 452 -9.88 4.56 16.22
CA THR A 452 -10.36 5.61 15.31
C THR A 452 -11.89 5.62 15.16
N GLN A 453 -12.55 4.47 15.24
CA GLN A 453 -14.02 4.38 15.21
C GLN A 453 -14.65 5.00 16.47
N LEU A 454 -13.98 4.90 17.62
CA LEU A 454 -14.50 5.42 18.89
C LEU A 454 -14.20 6.91 19.11
N TYR A 455 -13.00 7.35 18.70
CA TYR A 455 -12.42 8.65 19.07
C TYR A 455 -11.82 9.44 17.90
N GLY A 456 -11.75 8.87 16.71
CA GLY A 456 -10.97 9.40 15.58
C GLY A 456 -11.35 10.83 15.15
N ASP A 457 -12.61 11.22 15.33
CA ASP A 457 -13.12 12.56 15.06
C ASP A 457 -12.44 13.68 15.90
N ARG A 458 -11.82 13.34 17.03
CA ARG A 458 -11.13 14.29 17.94
C ARG A 458 -9.78 13.79 18.43
N MET A 459 -9.20 12.83 17.73
CA MET A 459 -7.98 12.13 18.15
C MET A 459 -6.71 12.89 17.73
N ILE A 460 -5.74 12.98 18.65
CA ILE A 460 -4.36 13.37 18.36
C ILE A 460 -3.45 12.22 18.78
N VAL A 461 -2.60 11.74 17.87
CA VAL A 461 -1.73 10.58 18.08
C VAL A 461 -0.26 10.97 18.00
N ALA A 462 0.46 10.72 19.08
CA ALA A 462 1.92 10.66 19.08
C ALA A 462 2.34 9.19 18.90
N ASN A 463 2.91 8.90 17.73
CA ASN A 463 3.26 7.56 17.31
C ASN A 463 4.76 7.29 17.49
N ALA A 464 5.13 6.20 18.15
CA ALA A 464 6.52 5.75 18.27
C ALA A 464 7.03 5.13 16.97
N THR A 465 8.33 5.24 16.71
CA THR A 465 9.00 4.55 15.60
C THR A 465 8.89 3.03 15.80
N GLY A 466 8.57 2.29 14.74
CA GLY A 466 8.35 0.85 14.82
C GLY A 466 7.39 0.34 13.75
N CYS A 467 6.72 -0.78 14.01
CA CYS A 467 5.69 -1.31 13.09
C CYS A 467 4.60 -0.27 12.81
N THR A 468 4.14 0.44 13.83
CA THR A 468 3.10 1.46 13.75
C THR A 468 3.47 2.59 12.81
N GLN A 469 4.73 3.02 12.81
CA GLN A 469 5.26 3.95 11.82
C GLN A 469 5.31 3.30 10.42
N ALA A 470 5.87 2.10 10.30
CA ALA A 470 6.08 1.45 9.02
C ALA A 470 4.78 1.25 8.22
N TRP A 471 3.67 0.86 8.87
CA TRP A 471 2.37 0.73 8.21
C TRP A 471 1.53 2.00 8.23
N GLY A 472 1.75 2.89 9.20
CA GLY A 472 0.97 4.13 9.38
C GLY A 472 1.48 5.32 8.57
N PHE A 473 2.72 5.27 8.10
CA PHE A 473 3.42 6.33 7.37
C PHE A 473 4.08 5.79 6.09
N SER A 474 3.42 4.86 5.38
CA SER A 474 3.92 4.27 4.12
C SER A 474 3.80 5.25 2.93
N ILE A 475 4.42 6.43 3.02
CA ILE A 475 4.35 7.51 2.01
C ILE A 475 4.72 6.94 0.63
N PRO A 476 3.92 7.24 -0.42
CA PRO A 476 2.86 8.26 -0.51
C PRO A 476 1.47 7.80 -0.03
N SER A 477 1.35 6.55 0.44
CA SER A 477 0.09 5.98 0.91
C SER A 477 -0.09 6.22 2.40
N TYR A 478 -1.03 7.11 2.74
CA TYR A 478 -1.34 7.50 4.11
C TYR A 478 -2.72 6.93 4.50
N PRO A 479 -2.78 6.00 5.49
CA PRO A 479 -3.98 5.23 5.78
C PRO A 479 -4.96 5.87 6.75
N TYR A 480 -4.56 6.95 7.44
CA TYR A 480 -5.47 7.68 8.31
C TYR A 480 -6.37 8.58 7.47
N ALA A 481 -7.66 8.61 7.74
CA ALA A 481 -8.67 9.30 6.92
C ALA A 481 -9.47 10.32 7.74
N THR A 482 -10.31 11.10 7.06
CA THR A 482 -11.33 11.94 7.67
C THR A 482 -12.72 11.32 7.54
N ASN A 483 -13.60 11.69 8.47
CA ASN A 483 -15.03 11.44 8.34
C ASN A 483 -15.68 12.41 7.33
N SER A 484 -16.99 12.26 7.13
CA SER A 484 -17.83 13.11 6.26
C SER A 484 -17.75 14.61 6.59
N ARG A 485 -17.40 14.96 7.83
CA ARG A 485 -17.24 16.34 8.33
C ARG A 485 -15.82 16.90 8.14
N GLY A 486 -14.90 16.11 7.57
CA GLY A 486 -13.51 16.49 7.41
C GLY A 486 -12.66 16.39 8.69
N HIS A 487 -13.13 15.66 9.70
CA HIS A 487 -12.41 15.44 10.96
C HIS A 487 -11.79 14.04 11.01
N GLY A 488 -10.58 13.92 11.53
CA GLY A 488 -9.89 12.65 11.66
C GLY A 488 -8.66 12.73 12.55
N PRO A 489 -7.95 11.61 12.75
CA PRO A 489 -6.78 11.57 13.62
C PRO A 489 -5.67 12.50 13.09
N ALA A 490 -5.23 13.45 13.92
CA ALA A 490 -4.00 14.19 13.69
C ALA A 490 -2.85 13.38 14.28
N ILE A 491 -1.96 12.85 13.44
CA ILE A 491 -0.93 11.91 13.86
C ILE A 491 0.45 12.41 13.47
N SER A 492 1.41 12.25 14.39
CA SER A 492 2.81 12.57 14.14
C SER A 492 3.71 11.51 14.78
N ASN A 493 4.87 11.29 14.16
CA ASN A 493 5.92 10.43 14.67
C ASN A 493 7.17 11.28 14.88
N SER A 494 7.69 11.29 16.11
CA SER A 494 8.94 11.97 16.45
C SER A 494 10.11 10.99 16.27
N LEU A 495 10.56 10.34 17.35
CA LEU A 495 11.67 9.40 17.32
C LEU A 495 11.27 8.11 18.05
N PHE A 496 12.19 7.16 18.09
CA PHE A 496 11.93 5.87 18.73
C PHE A 496 11.92 6.00 20.26
N GLU A 497 12.86 6.78 20.77
CA GLU A 497 13.21 6.90 22.18
C GLU A 497 12.41 7.97 22.94
N ASN A 498 11.71 8.88 22.25
CA ASN A 498 11.11 10.07 22.87
C ASN A 498 9.58 10.18 22.76
N ASN A 499 8.89 9.08 22.43
CA ASN A 499 7.45 9.15 22.15
C ASN A 499 6.63 9.65 23.36
N ALA A 500 7.06 9.36 24.59
CA ALA A 500 6.37 9.79 25.80
C ALA A 500 6.51 11.30 26.04
N GLU A 501 7.73 11.82 25.93
CA GLU A 501 8.06 13.24 26.06
C GLU A 501 7.42 14.05 24.94
N TYR A 502 7.41 13.49 23.73
CA TYR A 502 6.72 14.08 22.58
C TYR A 502 5.20 14.17 22.81
N SER A 503 4.61 13.09 23.33
CA SER A 503 3.19 13.06 23.73
C SER A 503 2.88 14.10 24.81
N LEU A 504 3.74 14.20 25.84
CA LEU A 504 3.59 15.19 26.90
C LEU A 504 3.61 16.62 26.33
N GLY A 505 4.53 16.92 25.41
CA GLY A 505 4.58 18.20 24.71
C GLY A 505 3.28 18.53 23.99
N MET A 506 2.69 17.58 23.27
CA MET A 506 1.39 17.76 22.62
C MET A 506 0.26 18.02 23.62
N VAL A 507 0.22 17.27 24.73
CA VAL A 507 -0.80 17.45 25.79
C VAL A 507 -0.71 18.85 26.38
N LEU A 508 0.49 19.29 26.76
CA LEU A 508 0.71 20.62 27.33
C LEU A 508 0.32 21.74 26.36
N SER A 509 0.63 21.57 25.07
CA SER A 509 0.25 22.52 24.02
C SER A 509 -1.27 22.66 23.89
N VAL A 510 -1.98 21.52 23.75
CA VAL A 510 -3.45 21.51 23.65
C VAL A 510 -4.09 22.08 24.91
N GLN A 511 -3.56 21.75 26.10
CA GLN A 511 -4.04 22.28 27.36
C GLN A 511 -3.89 23.81 27.42
N ALA A 512 -2.72 24.35 27.04
CA ALA A 512 -2.47 25.78 27.02
C ALA A 512 -3.42 26.52 26.05
N GLN A 513 -3.61 25.98 24.83
CA GLN A 513 -4.52 26.56 23.84
C GLN A 513 -5.98 26.55 24.32
N ARG A 514 -6.44 25.45 24.93
CA ARG A 514 -7.81 25.37 25.47
C ARG A 514 -8.01 26.28 26.69
N LEU A 515 -7.01 26.43 27.55
CA LEU A 515 -7.05 27.37 28.68
C LEU A 515 -7.14 28.82 28.19
N ALA A 516 -6.37 29.18 27.17
CA ALA A 516 -6.46 30.51 26.55
C ALA A 516 -7.84 30.74 25.92
N LEU A 517 -8.39 29.74 25.22
CA LEU A 517 -9.73 29.80 24.64
C LEU A 517 -10.81 30.00 25.73
N ARG A 518 -10.68 29.28 26.85
CA ARG A 518 -11.57 29.44 28.01
C ARG A 518 -11.50 30.83 28.62
N ALA A 519 -10.31 31.38 28.80
CA ALA A 519 -10.16 32.74 29.32
C ALA A 519 -10.83 33.79 28.40
N LYS A 520 -10.75 33.61 27.06
CA LYS A 520 -11.45 34.48 26.11
C LYS A 520 -12.97 34.29 26.15
N ALA A 521 -13.45 33.06 26.34
CA ALA A 521 -14.87 32.78 26.55
C ALA A 521 -15.40 33.48 27.82
N GLU A 522 -14.69 33.35 28.95
CA GLU A 522 -15.04 34.00 30.22
C GLU A 522 -15.06 35.53 30.08
N ALA A 523 -14.04 36.12 29.45
CA ALA A 523 -14.02 37.56 29.18
C ALA A 523 -15.18 38.02 28.27
N TYR A 524 -15.61 37.18 27.33
CA TYR A 524 -16.80 37.44 26.51
C TYR A 524 -18.08 37.33 27.34
N LEU A 525 -18.19 36.43 28.31
CA LEU A 525 -19.37 36.33 29.17
C LEU A 525 -19.60 37.60 30.01
N GLU A 526 -18.54 38.29 30.43
CA GLU A 526 -18.65 39.54 31.17
C GLU A 526 -19.24 40.68 30.32
N LYS A 527 -18.79 40.82 29.06
CA LYS A 527 -19.03 42.03 28.24
C LYS A 527 -19.91 41.81 27.00
N GLY A 528 -20.06 40.55 26.58
CA GLY A 528 -20.79 40.15 25.39
C GLY A 528 -22.29 40.42 25.50
N ARG A 529 -22.94 40.62 24.35
CA ARG A 529 -24.38 40.94 24.31
C ARG A 529 -25.23 39.86 23.63
N ASN A 530 -24.61 38.97 22.85
CA ASN A 530 -25.33 37.88 22.19
C ASN A 530 -25.70 36.79 23.20
N LYS A 531 -27.00 36.71 23.54
CA LYS A 531 -27.54 35.72 24.49
C LYS A 531 -27.31 34.28 24.07
N SER A 532 -27.41 33.96 22.78
CA SER A 532 -27.20 32.60 22.28
C SER A 532 -25.74 32.17 22.41
N LEU A 533 -24.80 33.08 22.13
CA LEU A 533 -23.39 32.81 22.29
C LEU A 533 -23.01 32.69 23.77
N LYS A 534 -23.56 33.55 24.63
CA LYS A 534 -23.36 33.43 26.08
C LYS A 534 -23.81 32.07 26.62
N ALA A 535 -25.04 31.65 26.29
CA ALA A 535 -25.56 30.36 26.75
C ALA A 535 -24.71 29.17 26.25
N ALA A 536 -24.25 29.21 25.00
CA ALA A 536 -23.39 28.15 24.46
C ALA A 536 -22.02 28.10 25.16
N LEU A 537 -21.41 29.25 25.44
CA LEU A 537 -20.13 29.34 26.14
C LEU A 537 -20.26 28.92 27.62
N GLU A 538 -21.35 29.28 28.30
CA GLU A 538 -21.64 28.83 29.66
C GLU A 538 -21.76 27.30 29.72
N ALA A 539 -22.50 26.70 28.78
CA ALA A 539 -22.62 25.25 28.68
C ALA A 539 -21.26 24.58 28.41
N TRP A 540 -20.47 25.14 27.48
CA TRP A 540 -19.14 24.62 27.16
C TRP A 540 -18.16 24.75 28.32
N ILE A 541 -18.18 25.84 29.09
CA ILE A 541 -17.35 26.01 30.30
C ILE A 541 -17.77 25.00 31.38
N ALA A 542 -19.06 24.81 31.58
CA ALA A 542 -19.58 23.81 32.54
C ALA A 542 -19.17 22.38 32.16
N GLY A 543 -19.19 22.05 30.86
CA GLY A 543 -18.78 20.76 30.31
C GLY A 543 -17.34 20.73 29.78
N TYR A 544 -16.45 21.62 30.26
CA TYR A 544 -15.10 21.79 29.69
C TYR A 544 -14.24 20.51 29.74
N GLU A 545 -14.48 19.65 30.74
CA GLU A 545 -13.85 18.34 30.92
C GLU A 545 -14.82 17.17 30.63
N ASP A 546 -15.91 17.40 29.89
CA ASP A 546 -16.82 16.33 29.46
C ASP A 546 -16.30 15.70 28.16
N ASP A 547 -15.87 14.43 28.24
CA ASP A 547 -15.40 13.67 27.07
C ASP A 547 -16.53 13.08 26.22
N GLU A 548 -17.68 12.81 26.83
CA GLU A 548 -18.83 12.16 26.18
C GLU A 548 -19.56 13.17 25.28
N HIS A 549 -19.81 14.36 25.81
CA HIS A 549 -20.52 15.44 25.11
C HIS A 549 -19.58 16.48 24.48
N ALA A 550 -18.27 16.22 24.46
CA ALA A 550 -17.24 17.15 23.96
C ALA A 550 -17.57 17.78 22.59
N ARG A 551 -18.10 16.96 21.66
CA ARG A 551 -18.45 17.39 20.31
C ARG A 551 -19.72 18.24 20.28
N GLU A 552 -20.74 17.82 20.99
CA GLU A 552 -22.03 18.53 21.05
C GLU A 552 -21.87 19.92 21.64
N LEU A 553 -21.10 20.04 22.73
CA LEU A 553 -20.77 21.32 23.36
C LEU A 553 -19.98 22.23 22.41
N ALA A 554 -18.97 21.68 21.71
CA ALA A 554 -18.19 22.44 20.75
C ALA A 554 -19.06 22.91 19.57
N ASP A 555 -19.83 22.01 18.96
CA ASP A 555 -20.71 22.32 17.82
C ASP A 555 -21.76 23.39 18.21
N GLY A 556 -22.26 23.36 19.45
CA GLY A 556 -23.14 24.40 19.99
C GLY A 556 -22.48 25.79 20.01
N VAL A 557 -21.24 25.87 20.49
CA VAL A 557 -20.47 27.13 20.48
C VAL A 557 -20.17 27.58 19.06
N LEU A 558 -19.72 26.69 18.18
CA LEU A 558 -19.40 27.00 16.79
C LEU A 558 -20.63 27.53 16.04
N ALA A 559 -21.79 26.90 16.20
CA ALA A 559 -23.04 27.34 15.61
C ALA A 559 -23.48 28.73 16.13
N ALA A 560 -23.28 29.00 17.42
CA ALA A 560 -23.60 30.30 18.01
C ALA A 560 -22.60 31.39 17.55
N LEU A 561 -21.30 31.08 17.47
CA LEU A 561 -20.26 31.96 16.95
C LEU A 561 -20.51 32.33 15.48
N ALA A 562 -20.88 31.37 14.65
CA ALA A 562 -21.16 31.59 13.23
C ALA A 562 -22.36 32.53 13.00
N LYS A 563 -23.37 32.48 13.89
CA LYS A 563 -24.54 33.37 13.84
C LYS A 563 -24.30 34.73 14.51
N SER A 564 -23.26 34.84 15.32
CA SER A 564 -22.96 36.06 16.06
C SER A 564 -22.34 37.13 15.17
N ARG A 565 -22.84 38.36 15.31
CA ARG A 565 -22.24 39.56 14.69
C ARG A 565 -21.30 40.30 15.64
N ASP A 566 -21.11 39.78 16.84
CA ASP A 566 -20.21 40.38 17.81
C ASP A 566 -18.77 40.34 17.27
N THR A 567 -18.04 41.42 17.53
CA THR A 567 -16.65 41.61 17.12
C THR A 567 -15.80 41.94 18.35
N GLY A 568 -14.48 41.86 18.19
CA GLY A 568 -13.52 42.13 19.26
C GLY A 568 -12.54 40.98 19.45
N GLU A 569 -11.51 41.23 20.25
CA GLU A 569 -10.37 40.33 20.42
C GLU A 569 -10.79 38.91 20.87
N ALA A 570 -11.69 38.81 21.85
CA ALA A 570 -12.17 37.51 22.34
C ALA A 570 -12.91 36.71 21.25
N VAL A 571 -13.77 37.36 20.47
CA VAL A 571 -14.52 36.69 19.39
C VAL A 571 -13.60 36.31 18.23
N ALA A 572 -12.65 37.18 17.86
CA ALA A 572 -11.65 36.88 16.85
C ALA A 572 -10.80 35.67 17.25
N TYR A 573 -10.27 35.67 18.48
CA TYR A 573 -9.47 34.56 19.01
C TYR A 573 -10.27 33.25 19.03
N MET A 574 -11.53 33.29 19.47
CA MET A 574 -12.41 32.10 19.47
C MET A 574 -12.68 31.56 18.06
N LYS A 575 -12.76 32.42 17.04
CA LYS A 575 -12.93 32.00 15.64
C LYS A 575 -11.66 31.40 15.07
N GLU A 576 -10.50 31.99 15.36
CA GLU A 576 -9.19 31.53 14.87
C GLU A 576 -8.72 30.23 15.52
N ASN A 577 -9.19 29.91 16.73
CA ASN A 577 -8.80 28.72 17.52
C ASN A 577 -10.00 27.79 17.76
N SER A 578 -10.97 27.81 16.84
CA SER A 578 -12.27 27.16 16.98
C SER A 578 -12.19 25.63 17.12
N GLU A 579 -11.15 25.03 16.56
CA GLU A 579 -10.81 23.62 16.67
C GLU A 579 -10.55 23.18 18.11
N HIS A 580 -10.19 24.10 19.02
CA HIS A 580 -9.89 23.80 20.42
C HIS A 580 -11.13 23.82 21.33
N PHE A 581 -12.32 24.17 20.81
CA PHE A 581 -13.56 23.99 21.58
C PHE A 581 -13.82 22.52 21.87
N VAL A 582 -13.63 21.63 20.89
CA VAL A 582 -13.75 20.20 21.17
C VAL A 582 -12.58 19.72 22.02
N ARG A 583 -12.89 19.03 23.12
CA ARG A 583 -11.87 18.33 23.91
C ARG A 583 -11.23 17.23 23.08
N LYS A 584 -9.91 17.30 22.91
CA LYS A 584 -9.13 16.31 22.15
C LYS A 584 -8.97 15.03 22.95
N SER A 585 -8.92 13.89 22.25
CA SER A 585 -8.53 12.59 22.79
C SER A 585 -7.06 12.36 22.44
N MET A 586 -6.17 12.44 23.43
CA MET A 586 -4.72 12.33 23.23
C MET A 586 -4.28 10.87 23.35
N TRP A 587 -3.54 10.36 22.36
CA TRP A 587 -3.08 8.98 22.31
C TRP A 587 -1.57 8.91 22.10
N MET A 588 -0.89 8.21 22.99
CA MET A 588 0.49 7.77 22.80
C MET A 588 0.45 6.34 22.28
N TYR A 589 0.90 6.10 21.05
CA TYR A 589 0.77 4.80 20.38
C TYR A 589 2.14 4.24 19.97
N GLY A 590 2.44 3.01 20.35
CA GLY A 590 3.73 2.36 20.12
C GLY A 590 3.65 0.86 20.44
N GLY A 591 4.67 0.11 20.02
CA GLY A 591 4.79 -1.33 20.27
C GLY A 591 5.38 -1.68 21.62
#